data_AF-A0A2T5JVT0-F1
#
_entry.id   AF-A0A2T5JVT0-F1
#
_cell.length_a   1.000
_cell.length_b   1.000
_cell.length_c   1.000
_cell.angle_alpha   90.00
_cell.angle_beta   90.00
_cell.angle_gamma   90.00
#
_symmetry.space_group_name_H-M   'P 1'
#
loop_
_entity.id
_entity.type
_entity.pdbx_description
1 polymer ?
#
loop_
_entity_poly.entity_id
_entity_poly.type
_entity_poly.pdbx_seq_one_letter_code
_entity_poly.pdbx_strand_id
1 'polypeptide(L)'
;MPPFSVPLLGGNGRQVLRVSLQTVGAVAATWAALSFGQSPHLSWAMIAALLTIDTSADASLRTALGRVVGVGIGTAVGFAAAGLPGQGVLLPLLVAAVVTNAIVALRPQLSYAAILAAVVAADPHPEAIDMLEQAAAILVGTLMGAAASFLVWPVFGRQRARAALRDAVDDCARLFELIERGVTEPGTDERQALHARFLSDLETVHSRIAETRFAPHLPGGSGLHEVASAVESLWHALVILDRVVRREVSEPGRERLGRLRPALERMRAEVGPYLQGVREAMDVGRPQPTDDRALIRRIEEARRETDALLDEARGPEGRWLHALGFALDEIGRSLRQLGGTVGPREGRGGAGRDGA
;
A
#
# COMPACT_ATOMS: atom_id res chain seq x y z
N MET A 1 -4.22 -15.75 28.13
CA MET A 1 -3.46 -15.78 26.87
C MET A 1 -4.46 -16.01 25.74
N PRO A 2 -4.78 -15.02 24.92
CA PRO A 2 -5.68 -15.26 23.79
C PRO A 2 -4.94 -16.09 22.72
N PRO A 3 -5.62 -17.05 22.07
CA PRO A 3 -5.02 -17.87 21.02
C PRO A 3 -4.73 -17.03 19.77
N PHE A 4 -3.54 -17.23 19.19
CA PHE A 4 -3.16 -16.68 17.90
C PHE A 4 -4.06 -17.27 16.80
N SER A 5 -5.11 -16.55 16.45
CA SER A 5 -5.92 -16.86 15.27
C SER A 5 -5.15 -16.43 14.02
N VAL A 6 -4.49 -17.40 13.37
CA VAL A 6 -3.88 -17.22 12.05
C VAL A 6 -5.01 -17.05 11.02
N PRO A 7 -5.09 -15.95 10.26
CA PRO A 7 -6.14 -15.76 9.28
C PRO A 7 -5.97 -16.75 8.11
N LEU A 8 -7.02 -17.54 7.88
CA LEU A 8 -7.14 -18.56 6.84
C LEU A 8 -6.94 -17.99 5.42
N LEU A 9 -6.22 -18.77 4.63
CA LEU A 9 -5.76 -18.52 3.27
C LEU A 9 -6.92 -18.39 2.26
N GLY A 10 -7.18 -17.18 1.77
CA GLY A 10 -7.93 -16.95 0.52
C GLY A 10 -7.09 -16.32 -0.60
N GLY A 11 -6.13 -15.46 -0.26
CA GLY A 11 -5.19 -14.81 -1.21
C GLY A 11 -3.70 -15.09 -0.94
N ASN A 12 -3.38 -15.61 0.24
CA ASN A 12 -1.99 -15.80 0.70
C ASN A 12 -1.26 -16.97 0.03
N GLY A 13 -1.96 -17.99 -0.46
CA GLY A 13 -1.34 -19.20 -1.00
C GLY A 13 -0.45 -18.94 -2.23
N ARG A 14 -0.90 -18.10 -3.16
CA ARG A 14 -0.10 -17.70 -4.33
C ARG A 14 1.13 -16.90 -3.94
N GLN A 15 1.01 -16.02 -2.95
CA GLN A 15 2.14 -15.23 -2.44
C GLN A 15 3.16 -16.11 -1.73
N VAL A 16 2.72 -17.01 -0.86
CA VAL A 16 3.58 -17.98 -0.17
C VAL A 16 4.30 -18.86 -1.20
N LEU A 17 3.58 -19.46 -2.14
CA LEU A 17 4.16 -20.31 -3.18
C LEU A 17 5.21 -19.55 -4.01
N ARG A 18 4.89 -18.31 -4.39
CA ARG A 18 5.81 -17.46 -5.15
C ARG A 18 7.09 -17.17 -4.38
N VAL A 19 6.97 -16.71 -3.13
CA VAL A 19 8.14 -16.40 -2.29
C VAL A 19 8.97 -17.66 -2.09
N SER A 20 8.34 -18.81 -1.83
CA SER A 20 9.03 -20.10 -1.75
C SER A 20 9.81 -20.43 -3.03
N LEU A 21 9.19 -20.25 -4.21
CA LEU A 21 9.84 -20.55 -5.49
C LEU A 21 11.01 -19.58 -5.79
N GLN A 22 10.83 -18.29 -5.50
CA GLN A 22 11.88 -17.27 -5.58
C GLN A 22 13.06 -17.62 -4.67
N THR A 23 12.75 -18.08 -3.45
CA THR A 23 13.74 -18.47 -2.44
C THR A 23 14.55 -19.68 -2.90
N VAL A 24 13.88 -20.72 -3.37
CA VAL A 24 14.55 -21.90 -3.95
C VAL A 24 15.43 -21.51 -5.13
N GLY A 25 14.92 -20.67 -6.05
CA GLY A 25 15.68 -20.19 -7.20
C GLY A 25 16.92 -19.38 -6.80
N ALA A 26 16.80 -18.46 -5.85
CA ALA A 26 17.91 -17.65 -5.37
C ALA A 26 18.99 -18.49 -4.70
N VAL A 27 18.59 -19.41 -3.82
CA VAL A 27 19.47 -20.35 -3.11
C VAL A 27 20.19 -21.24 -4.12
N ALA A 28 19.47 -21.85 -5.06
CA ALA A 28 20.06 -22.71 -6.08
C ALA A 28 21.05 -21.96 -6.99
N ALA A 29 20.68 -20.74 -7.43
CA ALA A 29 21.55 -19.91 -8.26
C ALA A 29 22.81 -19.45 -7.50
N THR A 30 22.67 -19.06 -6.23
CA THR A 30 23.80 -18.68 -5.38
C THR A 30 24.74 -19.85 -5.13
N TRP A 31 24.18 -21.02 -4.82
CA TRP A 31 24.95 -22.25 -4.63
C TRP A 31 25.70 -22.62 -5.90
N ALA A 32 25.04 -22.58 -7.06
CA ALA A 32 25.68 -22.87 -8.35
C ALA A 32 26.81 -21.87 -8.62
N ALA A 33 26.58 -20.57 -8.47
CA ALA A 33 27.56 -19.52 -8.75
C ALA A 33 28.85 -19.67 -7.90
N LEU A 34 28.71 -20.01 -6.62
CA LEU A 34 29.84 -20.06 -5.69
C LEU A 34 30.49 -21.45 -5.58
N SER A 35 29.79 -22.53 -5.93
CA SER A 35 30.37 -23.88 -5.98
C SER A 35 31.42 -24.00 -7.07
N PHE A 36 31.25 -23.29 -8.20
CA PHE A 36 32.29 -23.24 -9.24
C PHE A 36 33.55 -22.47 -8.80
N GLY A 37 33.42 -21.55 -7.83
CA GLY A 37 34.52 -20.74 -7.32
C GLY A 37 35.18 -21.25 -6.03
N GLN A 38 34.70 -22.37 -5.46
CA GLN A 38 35.17 -22.93 -4.18
C GLN A 38 35.26 -21.90 -3.04
N SER A 39 34.35 -20.92 -2.97
CA SER A 39 34.43 -19.85 -1.97
C SER A 39 34.21 -20.39 -0.55
N PRO A 40 35.08 -20.05 0.42
CA PRO A 40 34.93 -20.47 1.82
C PRO A 40 33.71 -19.85 2.51
N HIS A 41 33.13 -18.77 1.95
CA HIS A 41 32.03 -18.01 2.54
C HIS A 41 30.66 -18.33 1.94
N LEU A 42 30.47 -19.56 1.43
CA LEU A 42 29.21 -20.00 0.81
C LEU A 42 28.00 -19.77 1.73
N SER A 43 28.10 -20.05 3.03
CA SER A 43 27.01 -19.86 3.99
C SER A 43 26.51 -18.42 4.04
N TRP A 44 27.41 -17.43 4.03
CA TRP A 44 27.08 -16.01 4.05
C TRP A 44 26.36 -15.55 2.80
N ALA A 45 26.80 -16.03 1.64
CA ALA A 45 26.12 -15.74 0.38
C ALA A 45 24.70 -16.29 0.36
N MET A 46 24.49 -17.51 0.87
CA MET A 46 23.17 -18.13 0.94
C MET A 46 22.24 -17.35 1.87
N ILE A 47 22.73 -16.95 3.05
CA ILE A 47 21.99 -16.08 3.98
C ILE A 47 21.65 -14.74 3.31
N ALA A 48 22.60 -14.13 2.61
CA ALA A 48 22.38 -12.88 1.89
C ALA A 48 21.29 -13.02 0.81
N ALA A 49 21.32 -14.10 0.04
CA ALA A 49 20.31 -14.40 -0.99
C ALA A 49 18.91 -14.55 -0.38
N LEU A 50 18.78 -15.34 0.68
CA LEU A 50 17.52 -15.55 1.41
C LEU A 50 16.95 -14.23 1.93
N LEU A 51 17.79 -13.46 2.61
CA LEU A 51 17.35 -12.24 3.25
C LEU A 51 17.01 -11.13 2.21
N THR A 52 17.46 -11.26 0.95
CA THR A 52 17.25 -10.21 -0.07
C THR A 52 15.86 -10.27 -0.70
N ILE A 53 15.22 -11.43 -0.66
CA ILE A 53 13.87 -11.62 -1.21
C ILE A 53 12.87 -10.90 -0.31
N ASP A 54 12.12 -9.98 -0.91
CA ASP A 54 11.06 -9.23 -0.26
C ASP A 54 9.70 -9.55 -0.90
N THR A 55 8.65 -8.95 -0.36
CA THR A 55 7.27 -9.03 -0.81
C THR A 55 7.05 -8.60 -2.25
N SER A 56 7.93 -7.77 -2.84
CA SER A 56 7.87 -7.34 -4.24
C SER A 56 9.26 -7.23 -4.87
N ALA A 57 9.35 -7.32 -6.20
CA ALA A 57 10.63 -7.24 -6.91
C ALA A 57 11.31 -5.86 -6.73
N ASP A 58 10.53 -4.79 -6.70
CA ASP A 58 11.03 -3.42 -6.45
C ASP A 58 11.60 -3.29 -5.03
N ALA A 59 10.92 -3.89 -4.04
CA ALA A 59 11.40 -3.93 -2.66
C ALA A 59 12.67 -4.78 -2.53
N SER A 60 12.73 -5.95 -3.19
CA SER A 60 13.95 -6.77 -3.26
C SER A 60 15.12 -6.00 -3.87
N LEU A 61 14.88 -5.20 -4.93
CA LEU A 61 15.93 -4.37 -5.54
C LEU A 61 16.42 -3.28 -4.60
N ARG A 62 15.53 -2.58 -3.90
CA ARG A 62 15.91 -1.56 -2.92
C ARG A 62 16.70 -2.19 -1.76
N THR A 63 16.25 -3.34 -1.27
CA THR A 63 16.95 -4.11 -0.24
C THR A 63 18.32 -4.53 -0.74
N ALA A 64 18.43 -4.97 -1.99
CA ALA A 64 19.71 -5.31 -2.61
C ALA A 64 20.64 -4.09 -2.71
N LEU A 65 20.16 -2.94 -3.18
CA LEU A 65 20.96 -1.71 -3.27
C LEU A 65 21.42 -1.22 -1.89
N GLY A 66 20.51 -1.20 -0.92
CA GLY A 66 20.83 -0.85 0.47
C GLY A 66 21.89 -1.78 1.06
N ARG A 67 21.85 -3.07 0.72
CA ARG A 67 22.86 -4.05 1.12
C ARG A 67 24.18 -3.91 0.39
N VAL A 68 24.19 -3.62 -0.90
CA VAL A 68 25.45 -3.39 -1.63
C VAL A 68 26.22 -2.24 -0.98
N VAL A 69 25.54 -1.14 -0.69
CA VAL A 69 26.14 0.00 0.02
C VAL A 69 26.48 -0.37 1.47
N GLY A 70 25.57 -1.07 2.15
CA GLY A 70 25.73 -1.49 3.53
C GLY A 70 26.89 -2.46 3.75
N VAL A 71 27.16 -3.34 2.78
CA VAL A 71 28.31 -4.26 2.80
C VAL A 71 29.61 -3.45 2.76
N GLY A 72 29.73 -2.51 1.83
CA GLY A 72 30.92 -1.65 1.75
C GLY A 72 31.16 -0.86 3.04
N ILE A 73 30.11 -0.19 3.57
CA ILE A 73 30.20 0.58 4.81
C ILE A 73 30.50 -0.34 6.00
N GLY A 74 29.78 -1.46 6.11
CA GLY A 74 29.91 -2.40 7.21
C GLY A 74 31.30 -3.02 7.29
N THR A 75 31.81 -3.52 6.16
CA THR A 75 33.18 -4.05 6.08
C THR A 75 34.22 -2.99 6.43
N ALA A 76 34.10 -1.77 5.90
CA ALA A 76 35.05 -0.69 6.19
C ALA A 76 35.04 -0.27 7.67
N VAL A 77 33.85 -0.08 8.26
CA VAL A 77 33.70 0.31 9.68
C VAL A 77 34.15 -0.82 10.61
N GLY A 78 33.76 -2.06 10.33
CA GLY A 78 34.17 -3.22 11.12
C GLY A 78 35.69 -3.43 11.09
N PHE A 79 36.30 -3.32 9.90
CA PHE A 79 37.75 -3.45 9.74
C PHE A 79 38.51 -2.32 10.47
N ALA A 80 38.04 -1.07 10.34
CA ALA A 80 38.63 0.06 11.06
C ALA A 80 38.52 -0.11 12.59
N ALA A 81 37.39 -0.63 13.08
CA ALA A 81 37.19 -0.88 14.50
C ALA A 81 38.07 -2.03 15.02
N ALA A 82 38.29 -3.07 14.22
CA ALA A 82 39.14 -4.19 14.60
C ALA A 82 40.63 -3.81 14.69
N GLY A 83 41.06 -2.77 13.98
CA GLY A 83 42.41 -2.20 14.10
C GLY A 83 42.66 -1.41 15.40
N LEU A 84 41.66 -1.26 16.28
CA LEU A 84 41.82 -0.52 17.53
C LEU A 84 42.70 -1.29 18.52
N PRO A 85 43.67 -0.63 19.17
CA PRO A 85 44.52 -1.27 20.16
C PRO A 85 43.73 -1.63 21.43
N GLY A 86 43.70 -2.91 21.80
CA GLY A 86 43.04 -3.41 23.00
C GLY A 86 43.01 -4.94 23.05
N GLN A 87 43.02 -5.54 24.23
CA GLN A 87 43.13 -7.01 24.40
C GLN A 87 41.78 -7.74 24.35
N GLY A 88 40.84 -7.31 23.50
CA GLY A 88 39.56 -8.01 23.41
C GLY A 88 38.59 -7.49 22.37
N VAL A 89 37.70 -8.38 21.95
CA VAL A 89 36.70 -8.18 20.90
C VAL A 89 35.63 -7.13 21.27
N LEU A 90 35.41 -6.90 22.57
CA LEU A 90 34.34 -6.03 23.06
C LEU A 90 34.49 -4.57 22.60
N LEU A 91 35.71 -4.01 22.64
CA LEU A 91 35.93 -2.61 22.29
C LEU A 91 35.71 -2.34 20.79
N PRO A 92 36.33 -3.09 19.85
CA PRO A 92 36.01 -3.02 18.42
C PRO A 92 34.51 -3.15 18.14
N LEU A 93 33.85 -4.13 18.77
CA LEU A 93 32.43 -4.40 18.57
C LEU A 93 31.55 -3.21 19.02
N LEU A 94 31.84 -2.63 20.18
CA LEU A 94 31.12 -1.45 20.68
C LEU A 94 31.31 -0.25 19.74
N VAL A 95 32.53 0.00 19.26
CA VAL A 95 32.81 1.10 18.34
C VAL A 95 32.08 0.89 17.01
N ALA A 96 32.18 -0.30 16.42
CA ALA A 96 31.47 -0.65 15.19
C ALA A 96 29.95 -0.50 15.35
N ALA A 97 29.37 -0.99 16.45
CA ALA A 97 27.95 -0.87 16.74
C ALA A 97 27.50 0.59 16.90
N VAL A 98 28.22 1.42 17.64
CA VAL A 98 27.88 2.84 17.82
C VAL A 98 27.92 3.59 16.48
N VAL A 99 29.01 3.43 15.71
CA VAL A 99 29.20 4.14 14.43
C VAL A 99 28.12 3.72 13.43
N THR A 100 27.91 2.42 13.25
CA THR A 100 26.90 1.93 12.30
C THR A 100 25.49 2.24 12.74
N ASN A 101 25.14 2.17 14.02
CA ASN A 101 23.80 2.56 14.48
C ASN A 101 23.54 4.06 14.29
N ALA A 102 24.55 4.92 14.44
CA ALA A 102 24.42 6.33 14.07
C ALA A 102 24.14 6.50 12.56
N ILE A 103 24.81 5.73 11.70
CA ILE A 103 24.54 5.71 10.25
C ILE A 103 23.12 5.22 9.97
N VAL A 104 22.68 4.14 10.63
CA VAL A 104 21.35 3.55 10.45
C VAL A 104 20.24 4.49 10.94
N ALA A 105 20.46 5.23 12.02
CA ALA A 105 19.51 6.24 12.49
C ALA A 105 19.26 7.34 11.45
N LEU A 106 20.30 7.73 10.69
CA LEU A 106 20.19 8.71 9.60
C LEU A 106 19.67 8.08 8.30
N ARG A 107 20.01 6.81 8.06
CA ARG A 107 19.69 6.07 6.83
C ARG A 107 19.25 4.63 7.18
N PRO A 108 17.96 4.41 7.53
CA PRO A 108 17.47 3.10 7.98
C PRO A 108 17.68 1.97 6.96
N GLN A 109 17.79 2.30 5.68
CA GLN A 109 18.06 1.39 4.57
C GLN A 109 19.44 0.70 4.66
N LEU A 110 20.34 1.22 5.50
CA LEU A 110 21.70 0.69 5.69
C LEU A 110 21.82 -0.22 6.93
N SER A 111 20.71 -0.72 7.48
CA SER A 111 20.70 -1.60 8.66
C SER A 111 21.64 -2.80 8.54
N TYR A 112 21.83 -3.32 7.33
CA TYR A 112 22.75 -4.42 7.06
C TYR A 112 24.23 -4.07 7.32
N ALA A 113 24.61 -2.79 7.24
CA ALA A 113 25.95 -2.32 7.58
C ALA A 113 26.29 -2.58 9.05
N ALA A 114 25.32 -2.44 9.96
CA ALA A 114 25.53 -2.70 11.38
C ALA A 114 25.80 -4.18 11.66
N ILE A 115 25.06 -5.08 10.99
CA ILE A 115 25.28 -6.53 11.11
C ILE A 115 26.69 -6.89 10.62
N LEU A 116 27.05 -6.42 9.42
CA LEU A 116 28.35 -6.79 8.86
C LEU A 116 29.52 -6.16 9.61
N ALA A 117 29.41 -4.90 10.04
CA ALA A 117 30.45 -4.27 10.86
C ALA A 117 30.66 -5.01 12.18
N ALA A 118 29.58 -5.49 12.82
CA ALA A 118 29.66 -6.28 14.02
C ALA A 118 30.37 -7.63 13.78
N VAL A 119 30.06 -8.31 12.68
CA VAL A 119 30.71 -9.58 12.31
C VAL A 119 32.21 -9.38 12.05
N VAL A 120 32.57 -8.36 11.27
CA VAL A 120 33.98 -8.07 10.94
C VAL A 120 34.75 -7.60 12.17
N ALA A 121 34.15 -6.75 13.02
CA ALA A 121 34.79 -6.29 14.26
C ALA A 121 34.88 -7.38 15.33
N ALA A 122 34.09 -8.45 15.21
CA ALA A 122 34.13 -9.58 16.12
C ALA A 122 35.28 -10.56 15.82
N ASP A 123 35.88 -10.47 14.63
CA ASP A 123 36.99 -11.32 14.22
C ASP A 123 38.27 -10.89 14.96
N PRO A 124 38.92 -11.80 15.73
CA PRO A 124 40.18 -11.50 16.41
C PRO A 124 41.37 -11.29 15.45
N HIS A 125 41.32 -11.84 14.24
CA HIS A 125 42.40 -11.77 13.25
C HIS A 125 41.86 -11.45 11.85
N PRO A 126 41.28 -10.27 11.64
CA PRO A 126 40.66 -9.94 10.36
C PRO A 126 41.73 -9.72 9.29
N GLU A 127 41.84 -10.66 8.36
CA GLU A 127 42.63 -10.48 7.15
C GLU A 127 41.83 -9.71 6.11
N ALA A 128 42.45 -8.68 5.51
CA ALA A 128 41.76 -7.81 4.55
C ALA A 128 41.25 -8.58 3.31
N ILE A 129 41.95 -9.65 2.93
CA ILE A 129 41.57 -10.51 1.80
C ILE A 129 40.32 -11.32 2.15
N ASP A 130 40.30 -12.01 3.30
CA ASP A 130 39.14 -12.79 3.76
C ASP A 130 37.89 -11.91 3.91
N MET A 131 38.03 -10.69 4.43
CA MET A 131 36.92 -9.75 4.56
C MET A 131 36.38 -9.29 3.20
N LEU A 132 37.26 -9.13 2.21
CA LEU A 132 36.87 -8.78 0.85
C LEU A 132 36.18 -9.96 0.15
N GLU A 133 36.66 -11.18 0.36
CA GLU A 133 36.04 -12.40 -0.16
C GLU A 133 34.66 -12.64 0.46
N GLN A 134 34.52 -12.44 1.77
CA GLN A 134 33.23 -12.51 2.45
C GLN A 134 32.26 -11.43 1.93
N ALA A 135 32.74 -10.19 1.77
CA ALA A 135 31.93 -9.12 1.18
C ALA A 135 31.48 -9.46 -0.25
N ALA A 136 32.39 -9.98 -1.07
CA ALA A 136 32.08 -10.42 -2.43
C ALA A 136 31.03 -11.56 -2.45
N ALA A 137 31.16 -12.54 -1.57
CA ALA A 137 30.20 -13.64 -1.42
C ALA A 137 28.80 -13.12 -1.06
N ILE A 138 28.71 -12.18 -0.10
CA ILE A 138 27.45 -11.54 0.29
C ILE A 138 26.84 -10.76 -0.88
N LEU A 139 27.66 -10.04 -1.65
CA LEU A 139 27.21 -9.30 -2.83
C LEU A 139 26.64 -10.25 -3.89
N VAL A 140 27.33 -11.36 -4.18
CA VAL A 140 26.84 -12.39 -5.12
C VAL A 140 25.50 -12.93 -4.66
N GLY A 141 25.38 -13.35 -3.40
CA GLY A 141 24.11 -13.83 -2.84
C GLY A 141 22.99 -12.79 -2.95
N THR A 142 23.29 -11.54 -2.60
CA THR A 142 22.34 -10.42 -2.71
C THR A 142 21.87 -10.21 -4.15
N LEU A 143 22.79 -10.22 -5.12
CA LEU A 143 22.46 -10.06 -6.54
C LEU A 143 21.63 -11.23 -7.07
N MET A 144 21.93 -12.47 -6.66
CA MET A 144 21.15 -13.66 -7.05
C MET A 144 19.75 -13.65 -6.43
N GLY A 145 19.61 -13.23 -5.17
CA GLY A 145 18.30 -13.04 -4.53
C GLY A 145 17.45 -11.97 -5.22
N ALA A 146 18.07 -10.85 -5.60
CA ALA A 146 17.42 -9.82 -6.39
C ALA A 146 17.02 -10.35 -7.77
N ALA A 147 17.93 -11.00 -8.50
CA ALA A 147 17.67 -11.57 -9.81
C ALA A 147 16.53 -12.60 -9.77
N ALA A 148 16.53 -13.51 -8.81
CA ALA A 148 15.45 -14.47 -8.62
C ALA A 148 14.09 -13.79 -8.38
N SER A 149 14.06 -12.66 -7.66
CA SER A 149 12.84 -11.88 -7.46
C SER A 149 12.27 -11.28 -8.75
N PHE A 150 13.12 -11.01 -9.75
CA PHE A 150 12.71 -10.51 -11.08
C PHE A 150 12.42 -11.62 -12.09
N LEU A 151 13.20 -12.71 -12.07
CA LEU A 151 13.08 -13.79 -13.05
C LEU A 151 11.98 -14.79 -12.66
N VAL A 152 11.79 -15.04 -11.36
CA VAL A 152 10.81 -16.01 -10.86
C VAL A 152 9.56 -15.24 -10.44
N TRP A 153 8.60 -15.14 -11.37
CA TRP A 153 7.26 -14.59 -11.13
C TRP A 153 7.28 -13.14 -10.60
N PRO A 154 7.74 -12.16 -11.42
CA PRO A 154 7.84 -10.77 -10.99
C PRO A 154 6.45 -10.20 -10.69
N VAL A 155 6.30 -9.61 -9.49
CA VAL A 155 5.15 -8.76 -9.16
C VAL A 155 5.68 -7.40 -8.78
N PHE A 156 5.49 -6.44 -9.68
CA PHE A 156 5.86 -5.06 -9.47
C PHE A 156 4.91 -4.40 -8.47
N GLY A 157 5.43 -3.54 -7.59
CA GLY A 157 4.64 -2.89 -6.54
C GLY A 157 3.42 -2.15 -7.09
N ARG A 158 3.52 -1.65 -8.34
CA ARG A 158 2.43 -0.97 -9.05
C ARG A 158 1.22 -1.86 -9.34
N GLN A 159 1.42 -3.13 -9.69
CA GLN A 159 0.30 -4.03 -9.96
C GLN A 159 -0.45 -4.37 -8.68
N ARG A 160 0.27 -4.54 -7.56
CA ARG A 160 -0.35 -4.72 -6.25
C ARG A 160 -1.07 -3.48 -5.75
N ALA A 161 -0.48 -2.30 -5.89
CA ALA A 161 -1.13 -1.06 -5.50
C ALA A 161 -2.43 -0.84 -6.29
N ARG A 162 -2.43 -1.18 -7.59
CA ARG A 162 -3.67 -1.16 -8.40
C ARG A 162 -4.70 -2.18 -7.92
N ALA A 163 -4.29 -3.41 -7.63
CA ALA A 163 -5.20 -4.44 -7.12
C ALA A 163 -5.81 -4.01 -5.77
N ALA A 164 -4.99 -3.58 -4.81
CA ALA A 164 -5.45 -3.11 -3.51
C ALA A 164 -6.37 -1.87 -3.63
N LEU A 165 -6.08 -0.96 -4.56
CA LEU A 165 -6.94 0.20 -4.82
C LEU A 165 -8.30 -0.21 -5.42
N ARG A 166 -8.34 -1.26 -6.24
CA ARG A 166 -9.60 -1.84 -6.73
C ARG A 166 -10.39 -2.48 -5.60
N ASP A 167 -9.73 -3.27 -4.78
CA ASP A 167 -10.35 -3.92 -3.61
C ASP A 167 -10.94 -2.85 -2.67
N ALA A 168 -10.26 -1.71 -2.49
CA ALA A 168 -10.77 -0.57 -1.74
C ALA A 168 -12.02 0.11 -2.38
N VAL A 169 -12.11 0.15 -3.71
CA VAL A 169 -13.32 0.62 -4.41
C VAL A 169 -14.47 -0.36 -4.23
N ASP A 170 -14.21 -1.66 -4.33
CA ASP A 170 -15.20 -2.72 -4.08
C ASP A 170 -15.67 -2.67 -2.60
N ASP A 171 -14.79 -2.32 -1.66
CA ASP A 171 -15.13 -2.09 -0.25
C ASP A 171 -16.06 -0.90 -0.06
N CYS A 172 -15.86 0.19 -0.80
CA CYS A 172 -16.79 1.34 -0.80
C CYS A 172 -18.17 0.93 -1.32
N ALA A 173 -18.23 0.18 -2.42
CA ALA A 173 -19.49 -0.33 -2.96
C ALA A 173 -20.19 -1.24 -1.94
N ARG A 174 -19.43 -2.13 -1.28
CA ARG A 174 -19.97 -3.03 -0.26
C ARG A 174 -20.46 -2.31 0.98
N LEU A 175 -19.74 -1.29 1.45
CA LEU A 175 -20.18 -0.49 2.59
C LEU A 175 -21.52 0.17 2.26
N PHE A 176 -21.65 0.73 1.06
CA PHE A 176 -22.87 1.37 0.60
C PHE A 176 -24.07 0.39 0.54
N GLU A 177 -23.88 -0.85 0.09
CA GLU A 177 -24.89 -1.93 0.20
C GLU A 177 -25.29 -2.21 1.66
N LEU A 178 -24.34 -2.19 2.58
CA LEU A 178 -24.61 -2.45 4.01
C LEU A 178 -25.39 -1.32 4.67
N ILE A 179 -25.18 -0.05 4.29
CA ILE A 179 -26.01 1.04 4.85
C ILE A 179 -27.46 0.89 4.38
N GLU A 180 -27.67 0.45 3.15
CA GLU A 180 -28.98 0.27 2.55
C GLU A 180 -29.79 -0.85 3.19
N ARG A 181 -29.16 -2.00 3.49
CA ARG A 181 -29.86 -3.11 4.15
C ARG A 181 -30.34 -2.78 5.57
N GLY A 182 -29.96 -1.64 6.14
CA GLY A 182 -30.44 -1.15 7.43
C GLY A 182 -30.20 -2.11 8.60
N VAL A 183 -29.25 -3.04 8.45
CA VAL A 183 -29.04 -4.16 9.38
C VAL A 183 -28.62 -3.61 10.73
N THR A 184 -29.53 -3.71 11.71
CA THR A 184 -29.43 -2.98 12.98
C THR A 184 -28.63 -3.71 14.06
N GLU A 185 -28.35 -5.02 13.97
CA GLU A 185 -27.48 -5.71 14.95
C GLU A 185 -26.53 -6.79 14.38
N PRO A 186 -26.92 -7.72 13.48
CA PRO A 186 -26.00 -8.76 12.99
C PRO A 186 -24.94 -8.30 11.97
N GLY A 187 -24.92 -7.02 11.60
CA GLY A 187 -23.99 -6.44 10.61
C GLY A 187 -22.81 -5.67 11.21
N THR A 188 -22.64 -5.65 12.54
CA THR A 188 -21.54 -4.90 13.18
C THR A 188 -20.18 -5.54 12.88
N ASP A 189 -20.10 -6.87 12.97
CA ASP A 189 -18.88 -7.63 12.68
C ASP A 189 -18.50 -7.55 11.20
N GLU A 190 -19.47 -7.62 10.28
CA GLU A 190 -19.24 -7.46 8.84
C GLU A 190 -18.70 -6.06 8.51
N ARG A 191 -19.28 -5.00 9.11
CA ARG A 191 -18.78 -3.61 8.94
C ARG A 191 -17.38 -3.43 9.51
N GLN A 192 -17.09 -3.99 10.68
CA GLN A 192 -15.77 -3.89 11.29
C GLN A 192 -14.71 -4.65 10.49
N ALA A 193 -15.04 -5.85 10.00
CA ALA A 193 -14.19 -6.61 9.10
C ALA A 193 -13.93 -5.85 7.79
N LEU A 194 -14.97 -5.24 7.21
CA LEU A 194 -14.85 -4.42 6.00
C LEU A 194 -13.97 -3.19 6.23
N HIS A 195 -14.12 -2.51 7.37
CA HIS A 195 -13.28 -1.38 7.74
C HIS A 195 -11.80 -1.76 7.92
N ALA A 196 -11.54 -2.88 8.60
CA ALA A 196 -10.19 -3.38 8.77
C ALA A 196 -9.54 -3.77 7.42
N ARG A 197 -10.31 -4.39 6.52
CA ARG A 197 -9.87 -4.71 5.16
C ARG A 197 -9.52 -3.45 4.37
N PHE A 198 -10.43 -2.48 4.33
CA PHE A 198 -10.21 -1.20 3.65
C PHE A 198 -8.93 -0.51 4.11
N LEU A 199 -8.71 -0.42 5.43
CA LEU A 199 -7.49 0.19 5.98
C LEU A 199 -6.22 -0.57 5.61
N SER A 200 -6.27 -1.91 5.58
CA SER A 200 -5.16 -2.75 5.15
C SER A 200 -4.82 -2.54 3.67
N ASP A 201 -5.85 -2.43 2.82
CA ASP A 201 -5.67 -2.19 1.39
C ASP A 201 -5.14 -0.78 1.13
N LEU A 202 -5.63 0.22 1.85
CA LEU A 202 -5.15 1.60 1.75
C LEU A 202 -3.70 1.75 2.24
N GLU A 203 -3.31 1.08 3.34
CA GLU A 203 -1.91 1.02 3.79
C GLU A 203 -1.02 0.33 2.74
N THR A 204 -1.52 -0.72 2.09
CA THR A 204 -0.83 -1.36 0.98
C THR A 204 -0.66 -0.39 -0.20
N VAL A 205 -1.65 0.46 -0.49
CA VAL A 205 -1.53 1.49 -1.53
C VAL A 205 -0.52 2.57 -1.13
N HIS A 206 -0.61 3.13 0.08
CA HIS A 206 0.27 4.22 0.55
C HIS A 206 1.72 3.79 0.69
N SER A 207 1.98 2.66 1.34
CA SER A 207 3.33 2.11 1.45
C SER A 207 3.94 2.00 0.05
N ARG A 208 3.25 1.37 -0.91
CA ARG A 208 3.77 1.17 -2.27
C ARG A 208 3.92 2.45 -3.08
N ILE A 209 3.04 3.45 -2.90
CA ILE A 209 3.23 4.78 -3.49
C ILE A 209 4.52 5.42 -2.96
N ALA A 210 4.75 5.35 -1.65
CA ALA A 210 5.95 5.90 -1.00
C ALA A 210 7.24 5.15 -1.40
N GLU A 211 7.15 3.86 -1.73
CA GLU A 211 8.29 3.06 -2.19
C GLU A 211 8.72 3.39 -3.63
N THR A 212 7.82 3.91 -4.46
CA THR A 212 8.11 4.23 -5.87
C THR A 212 8.64 5.66 -6.07
N ARG A 213 9.91 5.78 -6.51
CA ARG A 213 10.53 7.08 -6.88
C ARG A 213 9.92 7.75 -8.12
N PHE A 214 9.09 7.00 -8.87
CA PHE A 214 8.30 7.50 -9.98
C PHE A 214 6.85 7.53 -9.53
N ALA A 215 6.17 8.68 -9.64
CA ALA A 215 4.74 8.79 -9.39
C ALA A 215 4.03 7.67 -10.17
N PRO A 216 3.49 6.65 -9.48
CA PRO A 216 2.94 5.52 -10.18
C PRO A 216 1.60 5.96 -10.77
N HIS A 217 1.46 5.85 -12.08
CA HIS A 217 0.24 6.23 -12.78
C HIS A 217 -0.63 4.99 -13.05
N LEU A 218 -1.95 5.16 -13.01
CA LEU A 218 -2.87 4.25 -13.67
C LEU A 218 -2.60 4.23 -15.18
N PRO A 219 -3.03 3.19 -15.89
CA PRO A 219 -2.90 3.16 -17.35
C PRO A 219 -3.57 4.34 -18.06
N GLY A 220 -4.65 4.89 -17.48
CA GLY A 220 -5.29 6.14 -17.93
C GLY A 220 -4.49 7.42 -17.66
N GLY A 221 -3.29 7.32 -17.09
CA GLY A 221 -2.36 8.44 -16.89
C GLY A 221 -2.52 9.20 -15.57
N SER A 222 -3.47 8.84 -14.71
CA SER A 222 -3.67 9.51 -13.42
C SER A 222 -2.80 8.96 -12.30
N GLY A 223 -2.36 9.81 -11.38
CA GLY A 223 -1.50 9.38 -10.29
C GLY A 223 -2.28 8.45 -9.34
N LEU A 224 -1.69 7.32 -8.94
CA LEU A 224 -2.31 6.43 -7.96
C LEU A 224 -2.62 7.15 -6.64
N HIS A 225 -1.84 8.16 -6.26
CA HIS A 225 -2.11 8.97 -5.08
C HIS A 225 -3.39 9.80 -5.20
N GLU A 226 -3.65 10.38 -6.37
CA GLU A 226 -4.88 11.16 -6.61
C GLU A 226 -6.11 10.27 -6.49
N VAL A 227 -6.03 9.05 -7.02
CA VAL A 227 -7.11 8.07 -6.99
C VAL A 227 -7.29 7.50 -5.58
N ALA A 228 -6.19 7.17 -4.88
CA ALA A 228 -6.23 6.71 -3.50
C ALA A 228 -6.89 7.74 -2.57
N SER A 229 -6.52 9.02 -2.71
CA SER A 229 -7.13 10.11 -1.95
C SER A 229 -8.63 10.27 -2.24
N ALA A 230 -9.07 10.06 -3.50
CA ALA A 230 -10.49 10.07 -3.86
C ALA A 230 -11.26 8.90 -3.23
N VAL A 231 -10.68 7.70 -3.24
CA VAL A 231 -11.28 6.50 -2.61
C VAL A 231 -11.36 6.65 -1.09
N GLU A 232 -10.32 7.18 -0.45
CA GLU A 232 -10.29 7.48 0.98
C GLU A 232 -11.36 8.50 1.38
N SER A 233 -11.49 9.58 0.60
CA SER A 233 -12.52 10.60 0.81
C SER A 233 -13.93 10.00 0.67
N LEU A 234 -14.16 9.15 -0.33
CA LEU A 234 -15.42 8.43 -0.50
C LEU A 234 -15.71 7.54 0.71
N TRP A 235 -14.73 6.75 1.16
CA TRP A 235 -14.89 5.87 2.32
C TRP A 235 -15.30 6.65 3.57
N HIS A 236 -14.65 7.77 3.86
CA HIS A 236 -15.00 8.60 5.01
C HIS A 236 -16.41 9.19 4.90
N ALA A 237 -16.81 9.63 3.71
CA ALA A 237 -18.17 10.11 3.47
C ALA A 237 -19.22 9.01 3.70
N LEU A 238 -18.93 7.77 3.27
CA LEU A 238 -19.77 6.60 3.53
C LEU A 238 -19.85 6.25 5.02
N VAL A 239 -18.74 6.34 5.76
CA VAL A 239 -18.75 6.14 7.21
C VAL A 239 -19.61 7.18 7.92
N ILE A 240 -19.60 8.44 7.47
CA ILE A 240 -20.49 9.48 8.00
C ILE A 240 -21.94 9.13 7.69
N LEU A 241 -22.24 8.73 6.45
CA LEU A 241 -23.58 8.30 6.04
C LEU A 241 -24.07 7.11 6.89
N ASP A 242 -23.24 6.08 7.12
CA ASP A 242 -23.59 4.92 7.95
C ASP A 242 -23.93 5.35 9.37
N ARG A 243 -23.12 6.25 9.96
CA ARG A 243 -23.38 6.80 11.30
C ARG A 243 -24.67 7.61 11.37
N VAL A 244 -24.99 8.36 10.32
CA VAL A 244 -26.23 9.17 10.23
C VAL A 244 -27.46 8.27 10.10
N VAL A 245 -27.38 7.19 9.30
CA VAL A 245 -28.48 6.23 9.09
C VAL A 245 -28.72 5.37 10.34
N ARG A 246 -27.67 4.99 11.07
CA ARG A 246 -27.77 4.16 12.27
C ARG A 246 -28.24 4.92 13.52
N ARG A 247 -28.22 6.24 13.49
CA ARG A 247 -28.66 7.05 14.62
C ARG A 247 -30.16 6.89 14.81
N GLU A 248 -30.59 6.62 16.04
CA GLU A 248 -32.02 6.64 16.38
C GLU A 248 -32.61 8.02 16.07
N VAL A 249 -33.62 8.02 15.21
CA VAL A 249 -34.31 9.23 14.78
C VAL A 249 -35.67 9.33 15.49
N SER A 250 -36.01 10.53 15.97
CA SER A 250 -37.35 10.86 16.49
C SER A 250 -38.45 10.53 15.48
N GLU A 251 -39.69 10.35 15.93
CA GLU A 251 -40.87 10.14 15.06
C GLU A 251 -40.94 11.13 13.87
N PRO A 252 -40.78 12.46 14.06
CA PRO A 252 -40.83 13.41 12.96
C PRO A 252 -39.64 13.30 12.00
N GLY A 253 -38.51 12.74 12.45
CA GLY A 253 -37.39 12.44 11.56
C GLY A 253 -37.55 11.12 10.79
N ARG A 254 -38.29 10.14 11.33
CA ARG A 254 -38.68 8.92 10.58
C ARG A 254 -39.61 9.24 9.40
N GLU A 255 -40.56 10.15 9.60
CA GLU A 255 -41.44 10.63 8.52
C GLU A 255 -40.64 11.32 7.40
N ARG A 256 -39.73 12.22 7.77
CA ARG A 256 -38.84 12.91 6.82
C ARG A 256 -37.88 11.94 6.10
N LEU A 257 -37.35 10.93 6.80
CA LEU A 257 -36.58 9.86 6.17
C LEU A 257 -37.42 9.07 5.15
N GLY A 258 -38.71 8.85 5.44
CA GLY A 258 -39.66 8.28 4.51
C GLY A 258 -39.80 9.11 3.23
N ARG A 259 -39.82 10.45 3.34
CA ARG A 259 -39.84 11.37 2.19
C ARG A 259 -38.55 11.34 1.36
N LEU A 260 -37.38 11.18 2.01
CA LEU A 260 -36.07 11.11 1.33
C LEU A 260 -35.75 9.77 0.67
N ARG A 261 -36.36 8.70 1.18
CA ARG A 261 -36.09 7.32 0.77
C ARG A 261 -36.10 7.13 -0.76
N PRO A 262 -37.08 7.64 -1.52
CA PRO A 262 -37.11 7.45 -2.97
C PRO A 262 -35.95 8.13 -3.72
N ALA A 263 -35.45 9.27 -3.25
CA ALA A 263 -34.28 9.90 -3.87
C ALA A 263 -32.98 9.19 -3.52
N LEU A 264 -32.83 8.75 -2.27
CA LEU A 264 -31.68 7.96 -1.84
C LEU A 264 -31.62 6.61 -2.59
N GLU A 265 -32.76 5.96 -2.82
CA GLU A 265 -32.85 4.72 -3.61
C GLU A 265 -32.48 4.94 -5.08
N ARG A 266 -32.93 6.05 -5.70
CA ARG A 266 -32.53 6.42 -7.07
C ARG A 266 -31.05 6.72 -7.19
N MET A 267 -30.49 7.49 -6.26
CA MET A 267 -29.05 7.74 -6.19
C MET A 267 -28.28 6.43 -6.08
N ARG A 268 -28.74 5.54 -5.21
CA ARG A 268 -28.09 4.26 -4.97
C ARG A 268 -28.06 3.36 -6.21
N ALA A 269 -29.15 3.32 -6.98
CA ALA A 269 -29.21 2.54 -8.21
C ALA A 269 -28.11 2.91 -9.23
N GLU A 270 -27.62 4.15 -9.19
CA GLU A 270 -26.55 4.64 -10.07
C GLU A 270 -25.14 4.44 -9.49
N VAL A 271 -24.97 4.47 -8.16
CA VAL A 271 -23.65 4.37 -7.49
C VAL A 271 -22.96 3.02 -7.78
N GLY A 272 -23.70 1.92 -7.70
CA GLY A 272 -23.14 0.57 -7.93
C GLY A 272 -22.55 0.41 -9.34
N PRO A 273 -23.35 0.60 -10.41
CA PRO A 273 -22.85 0.57 -11.79
C PRO A 273 -21.70 1.56 -12.04
N TYR A 274 -21.76 2.74 -11.43
CA TYR A 274 -20.69 3.73 -11.55
C TYR A 274 -19.35 3.24 -10.97
N LEU A 275 -19.35 2.73 -9.73
CA LEU A 275 -18.15 2.19 -9.09
C LEU A 275 -17.60 0.96 -9.84
N GLN A 276 -18.48 0.14 -10.41
CA GLN A 276 -18.08 -0.96 -11.29
C GLN A 276 -17.39 -0.43 -12.56
N GLY A 277 -17.95 0.59 -13.21
CA GLY A 277 -17.34 1.22 -14.39
C GLY A 277 -15.97 1.82 -14.07
N VAL A 278 -15.83 2.46 -12.91
CA VAL A 278 -14.53 2.94 -12.42
C VAL A 278 -13.53 1.78 -12.23
N ARG A 279 -13.96 0.67 -11.62
CA ARG A 279 -13.12 -0.51 -11.43
C ARG A 279 -12.64 -1.09 -12.76
N GLU A 280 -13.53 -1.20 -13.74
CA GLU A 280 -13.20 -1.70 -15.08
C GLU A 280 -12.20 -0.77 -15.81
N ALA A 281 -12.37 0.54 -15.65
CA ALA A 281 -11.45 1.52 -16.22
C ALA A 281 -10.04 1.48 -15.56
N MET A 282 -9.91 1.00 -14.32
CA MET A 282 -8.60 0.74 -13.71
C MET A 282 -7.84 -0.45 -14.36
N ASP A 283 -8.55 -1.38 -15.00
CA ASP A 283 -7.99 -2.61 -15.59
C ASP A 283 -7.60 -2.49 -17.06
N VAL A 284 -8.49 -1.92 -17.87
CA VAL A 284 -8.47 -2.07 -19.35
C VAL A 284 -7.35 -1.28 -20.02
N GLY A 285 -6.56 -0.51 -19.27
CA GLY A 285 -5.48 0.25 -19.88
C GLY A 285 -5.95 1.54 -20.55
N ARG A 286 -7.27 1.74 -20.65
CA ARG A 286 -7.92 2.77 -21.44
C ARG A 286 -8.90 3.52 -20.56
N PRO A 287 -8.84 4.84 -20.53
CA PRO A 287 -9.86 5.61 -19.85
C PRO A 287 -11.20 5.35 -20.54
N GLN A 288 -12.11 4.67 -19.84
CA GLN A 288 -13.49 4.59 -20.29
C GLN A 288 -14.22 5.82 -19.76
N PRO A 289 -15.02 6.52 -20.59
CA PRO A 289 -15.91 7.54 -20.09
C PRO A 289 -16.93 6.86 -19.18
N THR A 290 -16.80 7.03 -17.87
CA THR A 290 -17.88 6.71 -16.95
C THR A 290 -18.93 7.81 -17.13
N ASP A 291 -20.11 7.48 -17.67
CA ASP A 291 -21.21 8.44 -17.78
C ASP A 291 -21.67 8.81 -16.36
N ASP A 292 -21.18 9.95 -15.86
CA ASP A 292 -21.43 10.46 -14.53
C ASP A 292 -22.68 11.35 -14.46
N ARG A 293 -23.28 11.70 -15.61
CA ARG A 293 -24.39 12.66 -15.69
C ARG A 293 -25.64 12.16 -14.99
N ALA A 294 -25.93 10.87 -15.12
CA ALA A 294 -27.05 10.24 -14.44
C ALA A 294 -26.83 10.26 -12.92
N LEU A 295 -25.66 9.80 -12.47
CA LEU A 295 -25.27 9.78 -11.06
C LEU A 295 -25.32 11.18 -10.43
N ILE A 296 -24.67 12.17 -11.05
CA ILE A 296 -24.63 13.56 -10.55
C ILE A 296 -26.04 14.10 -10.36
N ARG A 297 -26.93 13.89 -11.36
CA ARG A 297 -28.32 14.33 -11.27
C ARG A 297 -29.05 13.69 -10.09
N ARG A 298 -28.83 12.40 -9.82
CA ARG A 298 -29.46 11.72 -8.69
C ARG A 298 -28.93 12.19 -7.34
N ILE A 299 -27.64 12.49 -7.24
CA ILE A 299 -27.05 13.08 -6.03
C ILE A 299 -27.64 14.48 -5.78
N GLU A 300 -27.75 15.31 -6.81
CA GLU A 300 -28.36 16.64 -6.73
C GLU A 300 -29.86 16.59 -6.41
N GLU A 301 -30.59 15.58 -6.89
CA GLU A 301 -31.98 15.31 -6.49
C GLU A 301 -32.07 15.01 -4.99
N ALA A 302 -31.27 14.06 -4.49
CA ALA A 302 -31.24 13.71 -3.07
C ALA A 302 -30.83 14.89 -2.19
N ARG A 303 -29.89 15.72 -2.67
CA ARG A 303 -29.45 16.92 -1.97
C ARG A 303 -30.56 17.96 -1.85
N ARG A 304 -31.24 18.27 -2.96
CA ARG A 304 -32.37 19.23 -2.97
C ARG A 304 -33.51 18.78 -2.08
N GLU A 305 -33.84 17.49 -2.07
CA GLU A 305 -34.86 16.96 -1.15
C GLU A 305 -34.41 17.08 0.31
N THR A 306 -33.13 16.89 0.60
CA THR A 306 -32.58 17.06 1.95
C THR A 306 -32.63 18.53 2.40
N ASP A 307 -32.30 19.48 1.52
CA ASP A 307 -32.35 20.92 1.82
C ASP A 307 -33.78 21.40 2.06
N ALA A 308 -34.74 20.97 1.24
CA ALA A 308 -36.16 21.31 1.44
C ALA A 308 -36.67 20.85 2.82
N LEU A 309 -36.23 19.68 3.28
CA LEU A 309 -36.59 19.19 4.62
C LEU A 309 -35.82 19.87 5.74
N LEU A 310 -34.59 20.34 5.47
CA LEU A 310 -33.76 21.05 6.43
C LEU A 310 -34.37 22.42 6.77
N ASP A 311 -34.91 23.12 5.77
CA ASP A 311 -35.60 24.40 5.95
C ASP A 311 -36.83 24.28 6.87
N GLU A 312 -37.50 23.12 6.86
CA GLU A 312 -38.65 22.79 7.72
C GLU A 312 -38.24 22.27 9.11
N ALA A 313 -36.96 21.92 9.33
CA ALA A 313 -36.52 21.21 10.52
C ALA A 313 -35.93 22.14 11.59
N ARG A 314 -36.15 21.79 12.87
CA ARG A 314 -35.55 22.50 14.01
C ARG A 314 -34.89 21.53 14.99
N GLY A 315 -33.93 22.04 15.76
CA GLY A 315 -33.32 21.30 16.86
C GLY A 315 -32.51 20.07 16.42
N PRO A 316 -32.66 18.89 17.08
CA PRO A 316 -31.91 17.68 16.77
C PRO A 316 -32.07 17.17 15.34
N GLU A 317 -33.25 17.37 14.75
CA GLU A 317 -33.59 16.89 13.40
C GLU A 317 -32.85 17.69 12.32
N GLY A 318 -32.74 19.01 12.49
CA GLY A 318 -31.95 19.85 11.60
C GLY A 318 -30.46 19.47 11.61
N ARG A 319 -29.91 19.09 12.77
CA ARG A 319 -28.52 18.60 12.84
C ARG A 319 -28.33 17.27 12.10
N TRP A 320 -29.31 16.38 12.17
CA TRP A 320 -29.27 15.10 11.44
C TRP A 320 -29.36 15.31 9.92
N LEU A 321 -30.29 16.16 9.45
CA LEU A 321 -30.41 16.52 8.03
C LEU A 321 -29.17 17.26 7.51
N HIS A 322 -28.58 18.13 8.31
CA HIS A 322 -27.32 18.80 7.96
C HIS A 322 -26.16 17.80 7.81
N ALA A 323 -26.06 16.81 8.70
CA ALA A 323 -25.04 15.75 8.59
C ALA A 323 -25.27 14.85 7.37
N LEU A 324 -26.54 14.53 7.05
CA LEU A 324 -26.90 13.80 5.84
C LEU A 324 -26.53 14.59 4.58
N GLY A 325 -26.93 15.86 4.51
CA GLY A 325 -26.61 16.74 3.39
C GLY A 325 -25.11 16.88 3.16
N PHE A 326 -24.35 17.06 4.23
CA PHE A 326 -22.88 17.06 4.18
C PHE A 326 -22.32 15.75 3.62
N ALA A 327 -22.81 14.59 4.08
CA ALA A 327 -22.35 13.30 3.57
C ALA A 327 -22.67 13.13 2.07
N LEU A 328 -23.85 13.55 1.61
CA LEU A 328 -24.23 13.51 0.20
C LEU A 328 -23.33 14.41 -0.67
N ASP A 329 -23.01 15.62 -0.20
CA ASP A 329 -22.10 16.53 -0.89
C ASP A 329 -20.69 15.93 -1.02
N GLU A 330 -20.20 15.31 0.05
CA GLU A 330 -18.88 14.68 0.08
C GLU A 330 -18.81 13.43 -0.80
N ILE A 331 -19.85 12.60 -0.80
CA ILE A 331 -19.99 11.46 -1.71
C ILE A 331 -19.98 11.95 -3.16
N GLY A 332 -20.77 12.97 -3.50
CA GLY A 332 -20.82 13.51 -4.86
C GLY A 332 -19.53 14.18 -5.32
N ARG A 333 -18.78 14.82 -4.41
CA ARG A 333 -17.45 15.36 -4.71
C ARG A 333 -16.44 14.24 -4.95
N SER A 334 -16.41 13.24 -4.06
CA SER A 334 -15.47 12.12 -4.13
C SER A 334 -15.69 11.26 -5.36
N LEU A 335 -16.95 10.96 -5.71
CA LEU A 335 -17.29 10.21 -6.92
C LEU A 335 -16.88 10.97 -8.19
N ARG A 336 -17.13 12.28 -8.28
CA ARG A 336 -16.66 13.11 -9.41
C ARG A 336 -15.14 13.13 -9.53
N GLN A 337 -14.43 13.25 -8.40
CA GLN A 337 -12.97 13.18 -8.39
C GLN A 337 -12.47 11.81 -8.86
N LEU A 338 -13.12 10.74 -8.44
CA LEU A 338 -12.82 9.37 -8.85
C LEU A 338 -13.04 9.18 -10.37
N GLY A 339 -14.17 9.62 -10.91
CA GLY A 339 -14.45 9.58 -12.35
C GLY A 339 -13.49 10.43 -13.17
N GLY A 340 -13.20 11.66 -12.73
CA GLY A 340 -12.27 12.56 -13.41
C GLY A 340 -10.81 12.08 -13.36
N THR A 341 -10.43 11.30 -12.35
CA THR A 341 -9.10 10.69 -12.28
C THR A 341 -9.02 9.38 -13.07
N VAL A 342 -10.09 8.63 -13.26
CA VAL A 342 -10.03 7.37 -14.00
C VAL A 342 -10.44 7.52 -15.48
N GLY A 343 -11.22 8.55 -15.80
CA GLY A 343 -11.68 8.90 -17.14
C GLY A 343 -10.63 9.62 -18.02
N PRO A 344 -10.95 9.88 -19.30
CA PRO A 344 -10.00 10.48 -20.24
C PRO A 344 -9.71 11.90 -19.80
N ARG A 345 -8.42 12.26 -19.66
CA ARG A 345 -8.04 13.66 -19.58
C ARG A 345 -8.32 14.30 -20.92
N GLU A 346 -9.46 14.96 -21.06
CA GLU A 346 -9.66 15.92 -22.14
C GLU A 346 -8.50 16.92 -22.10
N GLY A 347 -7.82 17.06 -23.23
CA GLY A 347 -6.50 17.67 -23.33
C GLY A 347 -6.43 19.03 -22.64
N ARG A 348 -5.58 19.14 -21.61
CA ARG A 348 -4.91 20.41 -21.33
C ARG A 348 -4.07 20.71 -22.58
N GLY A 349 -4.55 21.65 -23.36
CA GLY A 349 -4.03 22.00 -24.67
C GLY A 349 -2.52 22.20 -24.67
N GLY A 350 -1.85 21.51 -25.59
CA GLY A 350 -0.67 22.05 -26.24
C GLY A 350 -1.09 23.25 -27.08
N ALA A 351 -1.29 24.39 -26.41
CA ALA A 351 -1.31 25.70 -27.04
C ALA A 351 -0.07 26.44 -26.54
N GLY A 352 0.89 26.66 -27.44
CA GLY A 352 2.07 27.49 -27.16
C GLY A 352 3.40 26.77 -27.30
N ARG A 353 3.67 26.16 -28.46
CA ARG A 353 5.03 26.05 -28.98
C ARG A 353 5.06 25.86 -30.49
N ASP A 354 4.40 26.79 -31.18
CA ASP A 354 4.73 27.19 -32.54
C ASP A 354 4.59 28.71 -32.59
N GLY A 355 5.71 29.40 -32.74
CA GLY A 355 5.75 30.86 -32.84
C GLY A 355 7.06 31.47 -32.36
N ALA A 356 7.95 31.72 -33.33
CA ALA A 356 9.23 32.44 -33.32
C ALA A 356 10.50 31.58 -33.19
#